data_AF-A0A644YEV8-F1
#
_entry.id   AF-A0A644YEV8-F1
#
_cell.length_a   1.000
_cell.length_b   1.000
_cell.length_c   1.000
_cell.angle_alpha   90.00
_cell.angle_beta   90.00
_cell.angle_gamma   90.00
#
_symmetry.space_group_name_H-M   'P 1'
#
loop_
_entity.id
_entity.type
_entity.pdbx_description
1 polymer ?
#
loop_
_entity_poly.entity_id
_entity_poly.type
_entity_poly.pdbx_seq_one_letter_code
_entity_poly.pdbx_strand_id
1 'polypeptide(L)'
;MIAYDQRLSSALSKSPEARTWLLSKETLDGLFLVRSEVLDQFERVRIEFFALNQQEPQLLLDRLVESRRYQQLAEPLGEALFSFVSQGMQSALVLSDELLRFSLEVDGKKQESKDGLLFLSPGMHELRFSSASYEPIAVQVDLGMGTVETLEVSLKPIAHPPLVLHALSGMGAWTLEGKTLGQGASISLSLPSYPLMITYEKEGFSKRIIQLERPVGKSLSFSSLAMELDDAHLVKDAQKDFYKRLRNTILLFGAYVGSLALSKTFAVDNPLWQVGMVGTSSVALVSGVALVMEMARYASWAGTHY
;
A
#
# COMPACT_ATOMS: atom_id res chain seq x y z
N MET A 1 24.88 26.94 19.89
CA MET A 1 25.41 25.94 20.84
C MET A 1 26.59 26.58 21.55
N ILE A 2 26.46 26.85 22.84
CA ILE A 2 27.50 27.55 23.63
C ILE A 2 28.62 26.53 23.92
N ALA A 3 29.87 26.89 23.66
CA ALA A 3 31.01 26.03 23.96
C ALA A 3 31.11 25.80 25.48
N TYR A 4 31.40 24.56 25.88
CA TYR A 4 31.57 24.22 27.29
C TYR A 4 32.76 24.98 27.89
N ASP A 5 32.51 25.71 28.97
CA ASP A 5 33.53 26.35 29.80
C ASP A 5 33.32 25.94 31.26
N GLN A 6 34.36 25.38 31.87
CA GLN A 6 34.34 24.89 33.26
C GLN A 6 34.08 26.02 34.28
N ARG A 7 34.58 27.23 34.03
CA ARG A 7 34.35 28.40 34.89
C ARG A 7 32.91 28.86 34.80
N LEU A 8 32.37 28.90 33.59
CA LEU A 8 30.97 29.21 33.35
C LEU A 8 30.06 28.18 34.01
N SER A 9 30.35 26.89 33.85
CA SER A 9 29.62 25.80 34.49
C SER A 9 29.62 25.92 36.03
N SER A 10 30.77 26.23 36.64
CA SER A 10 30.83 26.46 38.09
C SER A 10 30.11 27.73 38.55
N ALA A 11 30.04 28.78 37.72
CA ALA A 11 29.28 29.99 38.05
C ALA A 11 27.78 29.72 37.98
N LEU A 12 27.32 29.02 36.94
CA LEU A 12 25.93 28.62 36.74
C LEU A 12 25.42 27.69 37.83
N SER A 13 26.26 26.81 38.38
CA SER A 13 25.85 25.91 39.46
C SER A 13 25.66 26.63 40.80
N LYS A 14 26.40 27.72 41.05
CA LYS A 14 26.46 28.42 42.34
C LYS A 14 25.62 29.70 42.44
N SER A 15 25.44 30.42 41.34
CA SER A 15 24.80 31.74 41.33
C SER A 15 23.57 31.77 40.41
N PRO A 16 22.37 32.14 40.92
CA PRO A 16 21.21 32.37 40.07
C PRO A 16 21.41 33.58 39.15
N GLU A 17 22.15 34.60 39.56
CA GLU A 17 22.45 35.79 38.74
C GLU A 17 23.27 35.41 37.49
N ALA A 18 24.20 34.47 37.62
CA ALA A 18 24.97 33.96 36.49
C ALA A 18 24.08 33.27 35.43
N ARG A 19 23.02 32.59 35.88
CA ARG A 19 22.04 31.93 34.98
C ARG A 19 21.22 32.97 34.23
N THR A 20 20.69 33.97 34.94
CA THR A 20 19.91 35.07 34.36
C THR A 20 20.76 35.92 33.40
N TRP A 21 22.03 36.16 33.74
CA TRP A 21 22.97 36.84 32.84
C TRP A 21 23.19 36.05 31.55
N LEU A 22 23.39 34.73 31.63
CA LEU A 22 23.61 33.91 30.44
C LEU A 22 22.36 33.86 29.55
N LEU A 23 21.18 33.67 30.15
CA LEU A 23 19.90 33.70 29.42
C LEU A 23 19.69 35.01 28.67
N SER A 24 19.94 36.15 29.33
CA SER A 24 19.74 37.48 28.73
C SER A 24 20.81 37.82 27.69
N LYS A 25 22.08 37.45 27.93
CA LYS A 25 23.18 37.69 26.99
C LYS A 25 23.04 36.90 25.68
N GLU A 26 22.64 35.63 25.78
CA GLU A 26 22.55 34.72 24.63
C GLU A 26 21.11 34.63 24.08
N THR A 27 20.17 35.43 24.60
CA THR A 27 18.75 35.47 24.19
C THR A 27 18.08 34.10 24.18
N LEU A 28 18.26 33.34 25.28
CA LEU A 28 17.72 31.99 25.44
C LEU A 28 16.42 32.02 26.25
N ASP A 29 15.49 31.11 25.92
CA ASP A 29 14.23 30.94 26.67
C ASP A 29 14.42 30.15 27.98
N GLY A 30 15.45 29.31 28.03
CA GLY A 30 15.72 28.44 29.18
C GLY A 30 17.09 27.77 29.11
N LEU A 31 17.55 27.28 30.27
CA LEU A 31 18.80 26.54 30.43
C LEU A 31 18.51 25.16 31.02
N PHE A 32 19.03 24.13 30.35
CA PHE A 32 19.18 22.80 30.95
C PHE A 32 20.51 22.71 31.67
N LEU A 33 20.48 22.48 32.98
CA LEU A 33 21.64 22.27 33.81
C LEU A 33 21.80 20.78 34.06
N VAL A 34 22.84 20.19 33.46
CA VAL A 34 23.19 18.78 33.67
C VAL A 34 24.31 18.70 34.70
N ARG A 35 24.06 17.98 35.79
CA ARG A 35 25.03 17.71 36.84
C ARG A 35 25.26 16.20 36.94
N SER A 36 26.51 15.83 37.15
CA SER A 36 26.90 14.45 37.39
C SER A 36 27.76 14.39 38.65
N GLU A 37 27.48 13.42 39.51
CA GLU A 37 28.23 13.12 40.73
C GLU A 37 28.58 11.64 40.77
N VAL A 38 29.87 11.32 40.90
CA VAL A 38 30.34 9.93 40.99
C VAL A 38 30.17 9.41 42.42
N LEU A 39 29.46 8.30 42.55
CA LEU A 39 29.16 7.59 43.79
C LEU A 39 29.64 6.13 43.66
N ASP A 40 30.94 5.94 43.87
CA ASP A 40 31.61 4.63 43.74
C ASP A 40 31.38 4.00 42.34
N GLN A 41 30.62 2.90 42.25
CA GLN A 41 30.28 2.24 40.98
C GLN A 41 29.11 2.89 40.20
N PHE A 42 28.42 3.85 40.82
CA PHE A 42 27.30 4.58 40.24
C PHE A 42 27.66 6.03 39.94
N GLU A 43 26.92 6.63 39.02
CA GLU A 43 26.99 8.05 38.72
C GLU A 43 25.59 8.63 38.82
N ARG A 44 25.38 9.57 39.73
CA ARG A 44 24.11 10.28 39.86
C ARG A 44 24.06 11.40 38.83
N VAL A 45 23.13 11.31 37.90
CA VAL A 45 22.87 12.34 36.90
C VAL A 45 21.60 13.10 37.29
N ARG A 46 21.74 14.42 37.44
CA ARG A 46 20.61 15.34 37.67
C ARG A 46 20.48 16.31 36.51
N ILE A 47 19.27 16.48 36.02
CA ILE A 47 18.94 17.44 34.97
C ILE A 47 17.90 18.40 35.53
N GLU A 48 18.23 19.68 35.54
CA GLU A 48 17.38 20.77 36.01
C GLU A 48 17.09 21.72 34.85
N PHE A 49 15.93 22.37 34.86
CA PHE A 49 15.57 23.43 33.92
C PHE A 49 15.43 24.75 34.66
N PHE A 50 15.93 25.83 34.06
CA PHE A 50 15.84 27.18 34.59
C PHE A 50 15.41 28.15 33.50
N ALA A 51 14.33 28.89 33.73
CA ALA A 51 13.87 29.98 32.87
C ALA A 51 13.96 31.34 33.58
N LEU A 52 13.95 32.43 32.80
CA LEU A 52 14.02 33.81 33.29
C LEU A 52 12.98 34.16 34.37
N ASN A 53 11.82 33.50 34.34
CA ASN A 53 10.71 33.76 35.25
C ASN A 53 10.71 32.85 36.50
N GLN A 54 11.75 32.04 36.70
CA GLN A 54 11.86 31.11 37.82
C GLN A 54 12.93 31.57 38.80
N GLN A 55 12.65 31.51 40.10
CA GLN A 55 13.65 31.79 41.15
C GLN A 55 14.57 30.58 41.37
N GLU A 56 14.05 29.37 41.26
CA GLU A 56 14.79 28.13 41.46
C GLU A 56 14.70 27.23 40.22
N PRO A 57 15.76 26.45 39.91
CA PRO A 57 15.69 25.45 38.87
C PRO A 57 14.69 24.36 39.22
N GLN A 58 13.85 23.99 38.26
CA GLN A 58 12.98 22.84 38.39
C GLN A 58 13.76 21.57 38.08
N LEU A 59 13.75 20.62 39.01
CA LEU A 59 14.33 19.29 38.77
C LEU A 59 13.46 18.53 37.75
N LEU A 60 14.08 18.08 36.66
CA LEU A 60 13.43 17.26 35.65
C LEU A 60 13.75 15.77 35.82
N LEU A 61 15.03 15.46 36.04
CA LEU A 61 15.50 14.08 36.16
C LEU A 61 16.51 13.96 37.28
N ASP A 62 16.38 12.91 38.09
CA ASP A 62 17.39 12.46 39.06
C ASP A 62 17.47 10.93 39.03
N ARG A 63 18.58 10.41 38.50
CA ARG A 63 18.78 8.97 38.29
C ARG A 63 20.22 8.57 38.59
N LEU A 64 20.38 7.34 39.07
CA LEU A 64 21.67 6.67 39.16
C LEU A 64 21.92 5.89 37.88
N VAL A 65 23.10 6.07 37.30
CA VAL A 65 23.58 5.33 36.14
C VAL A 65 24.71 4.42 36.58
N GLU A 66 24.62 3.15 36.27
CA GLU A 66 25.69 2.19 36.52
C GLU A 66 26.65 2.14 35.32
N SER A 67 27.96 2.09 35.59
CA SER A 67 28.97 1.88 34.54
C SER A 67 28.88 2.84 33.35
N ARG A 68 28.45 4.10 33.57
CA ARG A 68 28.32 5.16 32.55
C ARG A 68 27.40 4.79 31.37
N ARG A 69 26.41 3.92 31.58
CA ARG A 69 25.39 3.58 30.56
C ARG A 69 24.33 4.66 30.41
N TYR A 70 24.72 5.87 29.97
CA TYR A 70 23.81 7.02 29.86
C TYR A 70 22.66 6.82 28.87
N GLN A 71 22.74 5.84 27.96
CA GLN A 71 21.64 5.50 27.04
C GLN A 71 20.34 5.17 27.78
N GLN A 72 20.44 4.61 29.00
CA GLN A 72 19.28 4.31 29.85
C GLN A 72 18.56 5.56 30.38
N LEU A 73 19.15 6.75 30.23
CA LEU A 73 18.52 8.02 30.61
C LEU A 73 17.60 8.56 29.53
N ALA A 74 17.69 8.08 28.29
CA ALA A 74 16.97 8.68 27.16
C ALA A 74 15.44 8.65 27.34
N GLU A 75 14.90 7.49 27.70
CA GLU A 75 13.46 7.28 27.92
C GLU A 75 12.96 8.06 29.16
N PRO A 76 13.56 7.92 30.36
CA PRO A 76 13.18 8.73 31.53
C PRO A 76 13.31 10.24 31.31
N LEU A 77 14.30 10.69 30.54
CA LEU A 77 14.45 12.11 30.20
C LEU A 77 13.34 12.56 29.24
N GLY A 78 13.00 11.73 28.26
CA GLY A 78 11.90 11.98 27.33
C GLY A 78 10.57 12.16 28.06
N GLU A 79 10.25 11.26 28.99
CA GLU A 79 9.06 11.35 29.85
C GLU A 79 9.05 12.64 30.70
N ALA A 80 10.18 12.95 31.34
CA ALA A 80 10.30 14.15 32.17
C ALA A 80 10.12 15.44 31.35
N LEU A 81 10.72 15.49 30.15
CA LEU A 81 10.56 16.62 29.24
C LEU A 81 9.13 16.73 28.73
N PHE A 82 8.50 15.61 28.37
CA PHE A 82 7.12 15.61 27.92
C PHE A 82 6.18 16.12 29.01
N SER A 83 6.31 15.61 30.24
CA SER A 83 5.53 16.07 31.40
C SER A 83 5.74 17.56 31.67
N PHE A 84 7.00 18.03 31.57
CA PHE A 84 7.35 19.44 31.75
C PHE A 84 6.71 20.36 30.70
N VAL A 85 6.76 19.96 29.42
CA VAL A 85 6.23 20.77 28.31
C VAL A 85 4.71 20.71 28.22
N SER A 86 4.11 19.54 28.47
CA SER A 86 2.66 19.35 28.40
C SER A 86 1.92 20.02 29.56
N GLN A 87 2.62 20.33 30.66
CA GLN A 87 2.05 20.88 31.89
C GLN A 87 0.86 20.04 32.41
N GLY A 88 0.87 18.73 32.13
CA GLY A 88 -0.21 17.81 32.50
C GLY A 88 -1.51 17.99 31.69
N MET A 89 -1.54 18.85 30.67
CA MET A 89 -2.72 19.03 29.80
C MET A 89 -2.83 17.97 28.70
N GLN A 90 -1.74 17.22 28.47
CA GLN A 90 -1.69 16.18 27.45
C GLN A 90 -0.97 14.94 28.00
N SER A 91 -1.33 13.81 27.41
CA SER A 91 -0.74 12.50 27.63
C SER A 91 -0.35 11.93 26.27
N ALA A 92 0.75 11.19 26.23
CA ALA A 92 1.22 10.54 25.01
C ALA A 92 0.94 9.05 25.09
N LEU A 93 0.30 8.51 24.06
CA LEU A 93 0.12 7.07 23.89
C LEU A 93 1.01 6.61 22.74
N VAL A 94 1.89 5.67 23.04
CA VAL A 94 2.76 4.97 22.10
C VAL A 94 2.12 3.63 21.79
N LEU A 95 1.82 3.38 20.52
CA LEU A 95 1.34 2.09 20.06
C LEU A 95 2.55 1.22 19.73
N SER A 96 2.81 0.22 20.55
CA SER A 96 3.80 -0.80 20.24
C SER A 96 3.20 -1.79 19.23
N ASP A 97 3.77 -1.78 18.03
CA ASP A 97 3.89 -2.89 17.06
C ASP A 97 3.35 -2.68 15.62
N GLU A 98 4.01 -3.42 14.73
CA GLU A 98 4.16 -3.51 13.26
C GLU A 98 2.96 -3.36 12.32
N LEU A 99 1.81 -2.86 12.78
CA LEU A 99 0.64 -2.73 11.91
C LEU A 99 0.76 -1.46 11.06
N LEU A 100 1.49 -1.55 9.94
CA LEU A 100 1.73 -0.44 9.01
C LEU A 100 0.45 0.21 8.45
N ARG A 101 -0.75 -0.41 8.61
CA ARG A 101 -2.03 0.07 8.04
C ARG A 101 -3.25 -0.38 8.85
N PHE A 102 -3.56 0.30 9.94
CA PHE A 102 -4.88 0.23 10.59
C PHE A 102 -5.55 1.60 10.60
N SER A 103 -6.88 1.60 10.66
CA SER A 103 -7.68 2.79 10.94
C SER A 103 -7.95 2.83 12.44
N LEU A 104 -7.54 3.92 13.07
CA LEU A 104 -7.76 4.20 14.49
C LEU A 104 -8.89 5.20 14.66
N GLU A 105 -9.80 4.90 15.57
CA GLU A 105 -10.76 5.87 16.10
C GLU A 105 -10.55 6.05 17.60
N VAL A 106 -10.53 7.30 18.06
CA VAL A 106 -10.48 7.68 19.47
C VAL A 106 -11.78 8.38 19.80
N ASP A 107 -12.54 7.86 20.76
CA ASP A 107 -13.85 8.38 21.19
C ASP A 107 -14.82 8.64 20.01
N GLY A 108 -14.80 7.73 19.02
CA GLY A 108 -15.62 7.80 17.82
C GLY A 108 -15.14 8.78 16.75
N LYS A 109 -13.96 9.39 16.91
CA LYS A 109 -13.32 10.23 15.89
C LYS A 109 -12.13 9.53 15.26
N LYS A 110 -12.09 9.48 13.94
CA LYS A 110 -10.95 8.93 13.21
C LYS A 110 -9.71 9.78 13.47
N GLN A 111 -8.63 9.13 13.89
CA GLN A 111 -7.36 9.75 14.19
C GLN A 111 -6.29 9.19 13.26
N GLU A 112 -5.41 10.05 12.76
CA GLU A 112 -4.18 9.61 12.12
C GLU A 112 -3.09 9.51 13.18
N SER A 113 -2.54 8.31 13.35
CA SER A 113 -1.31 8.11 14.12
C SER A 113 -0.12 8.36 13.21
N LYS A 114 0.83 9.19 13.64
CA LYS A 114 2.15 9.34 13.00
C LYS A 114 3.14 8.52 13.80
N ASP A 115 3.80 7.58 13.16
CA ASP A 115 4.84 6.73 13.75
C ASP A 115 4.40 6.02 15.05
N GLY A 116 3.12 5.65 15.16
CA GLY A 116 2.57 4.98 16.35
C GLY A 116 2.31 5.90 17.55
N LEU A 117 2.50 7.21 17.41
CA LEU A 117 2.35 8.17 18.50
C LEU A 117 1.01 8.93 18.44
N LEU A 118 0.37 9.11 19.59
CA LEU A 118 -0.88 9.83 19.76
C LEU A 118 -0.80 10.77 20.97
N PHE A 119 -1.27 12.00 20.81
CA PHE A 119 -1.41 12.95 21.92
C PHE A 119 -2.89 13.11 22.23
N LEU A 120 -3.27 12.79 23.47
CA LEU A 120 -4.64 12.82 23.96
C LEU A 120 -4.71 13.63 25.25
N SER A 121 -5.92 14.05 25.62
CA SER A 121 -6.15 14.60 26.95
C SER A 121 -5.95 13.51 28.01
N PRO A 122 -5.64 13.88 29.26
CA PRO A 122 -5.69 12.92 30.37
C PRO A 122 -7.12 12.41 30.60
N GLY A 123 -7.25 11.14 30.96
CA GLY A 123 -8.52 10.48 31.29
C GLY A 123 -8.79 9.22 30.46
N MET A 124 -10.02 8.72 30.60
CA MET A 124 -10.48 7.51 29.94
C MET A 124 -10.81 7.77 28.47
N HIS A 125 -10.18 7.00 27.58
CA HIS A 125 -10.40 7.04 26.13
C HIS A 125 -10.76 5.66 25.59
N GLU A 126 -11.71 5.60 24.65
CA GLU A 126 -12.02 4.39 23.89
C GLU A 126 -11.26 4.42 22.55
N LEU A 127 -10.35 3.46 22.37
CA LEU A 127 -9.59 3.27 21.15
C LEU A 127 -10.18 2.12 20.35
N ARG A 128 -10.55 2.36 19.10
CA ARG A 128 -11.01 1.32 18.17
C ARG A 128 -10.03 1.16 17.03
N PHE A 129 -9.54 -0.07 16.89
CA PHE A 129 -8.61 -0.44 15.84
C PHE A 129 -9.36 -1.28 14.80
N SER A 130 -9.22 -0.92 13.52
CA SER A 130 -9.85 -1.65 12.42
C SER A 130 -8.90 -1.79 11.23
N SER A 131 -8.92 -2.95 10.59
CA SER A 131 -8.16 -3.22 9.36
C SER A 131 -8.93 -4.21 8.49
N ALA A 132 -8.72 -4.18 7.17
CA ALA A 132 -9.51 -4.95 6.21
C ALA A 132 -9.42 -6.49 6.42
N SER A 133 -8.30 -6.96 6.98
CA SER A 133 -7.99 -8.39 7.13
C SER A 133 -8.13 -8.89 8.58
N TYR A 134 -8.56 -8.03 9.50
CA TYR A 134 -8.51 -8.29 10.94
C TYR A 134 -9.81 -7.95 11.65
N GLU A 135 -10.11 -8.67 12.72
CA GLU A 135 -11.23 -8.37 13.58
C GLU A 135 -11.03 -7.01 14.25
N PRO A 136 -12.04 -6.12 14.24
CA PRO A 136 -11.94 -4.86 14.93
C PRO A 136 -11.90 -5.10 16.44
N ILE A 137 -11.03 -4.38 17.13
CA ILE A 137 -10.95 -4.42 18.60
C ILE A 137 -11.24 -3.03 19.16
N ALA A 138 -11.85 -3.01 20.35
CA ALA A 138 -12.03 -1.80 21.14
C ALA A 138 -11.30 -1.99 22.47
N VAL A 139 -10.47 -1.01 22.85
CA VAL A 139 -9.69 -1.02 24.09
C VAL A 139 -9.95 0.29 24.83
N GLN A 140 -10.19 0.19 26.14
CA GLN A 140 -10.23 1.36 27.00
C GLN A 140 -8.86 1.58 27.63
N VAL A 141 -8.38 2.83 27.58
CA VAL A 141 -7.10 3.23 28.16
C VAL A 141 -7.35 4.42 29.08
N ASP A 142 -6.78 4.37 30.28
CA ASP A 142 -6.80 5.47 31.24
C ASP A 142 -5.47 6.20 31.17
N LEU A 143 -5.45 7.40 30.61
CA LEU A 143 -4.21 8.15 30.44
C LEU A 143 -3.98 9.10 31.62
N GLY A 144 -2.88 8.87 32.34
CA GLY A 144 -2.43 9.76 33.41
C GLY A 144 -2.02 11.15 32.93
N MET A 145 -2.05 12.15 33.81
CA MET A 145 -1.63 13.52 33.44
C MET A 145 -0.13 13.60 33.14
N GLY A 146 0.23 14.02 31.92
CA GLY A 146 1.62 14.19 31.53
C GLY A 146 2.41 12.89 31.46
N THR A 147 1.72 11.74 31.36
CA THR A 147 2.36 10.43 31.22
C THR A 147 2.59 10.07 29.76
N VAL A 148 3.58 9.21 29.54
CA VAL A 148 3.80 8.50 28.30
C VAL A 148 3.46 7.04 28.58
N GLU A 149 2.46 6.51 27.89
CA GLU A 149 2.01 5.13 28.08
C GLU A 149 2.21 4.35 26.79
N THR A 150 2.53 3.06 26.93
CA THR A 150 2.71 2.16 25.79
C THR A 150 1.58 1.15 25.77
N LEU A 151 0.89 1.04 24.65
CA LEU A 151 -0.16 0.04 24.42
C LEU A 151 0.27 -0.93 23.34
N GLU A 152 0.40 -2.20 23.75
CA GLU A 152 0.61 -3.32 22.81
C GLU A 152 -0.72 -3.72 22.18
N VAL A 153 -0.79 -3.63 20.85
CA VAL A 153 -1.99 -3.94 20.08
C VAL A 153 -1.75 -5.12 19.16
N SER A 154 -2.38 -6.26 19.47
CA SER A 154 -2.37 -7.44 18.61
C SER A 154 -3.76 -7.71 18.04
N LEU A 155 -3.90 -7.60 16.71
CA LEU A 155 -5.14 -7.88 16.00
C LEU A 155 -5.24 -9.36 15.60
N LYS A 156 -6.46 -9.93 15.71
CA LYS A 156 -6.74 -11.29 15.24
C LYS A 156 -7.16 -11.27 13.77
N PRO A 157 -6.54 -12.07 12.88
CA PRO A 157 -6.96 -12.16 11.49
C PRO A 157 -8.40 -12.69 11.39
N ILE A 158 -9.19 -12.15 10.45
CA ILE A 158 -10.54 -12.67 10.18
C ILE A 158 -10.41 -14.07 9.58
N ALA A 159 -11.02 -15.06 10.23
CA ALA A 159 -11.07 -16.42 9.70
C ALA A 159 -12.10 -16.49 8.56
N HIS A 160 -11.61 -16.69 7.33
CA HIS A 160 -12.46 -16.95 6.17
C HIS A 160 -12.58 -18.45 5.90
N PRO A 161 -13.69 -18.90 5.28
CA PRO A 161 -13.84 -20.29 4.87
C PRO A 161 -12.71 -20.71 3.91
N PRO A 162 -12.37 -22.01 3.86
CA PRO A 162 -11.34 -22.49 2.97
C PRO A 162 -11.62 -22.15 1.50
N LEU A 163 -10.58 -21.74 0.78
CA LEU A 163 -10.63 -21.42 -0.64
C LEU A 163 -9.85 -22.46 -1.44
N VAL A 164 -10.50 -23.08 -2.42
CA VAL A 164 -9.83 -23.94 -3.38
C VAL A 164 -9.64 -23.21 -4.71
N LEU A 165 -8.40 -23.15 -5.19
CA LEU A 165 -8.05 -22.61 -6.49
C LEU A 165 -7.81 -23.76 -7.45
N HIS A 166 -8.43 -23.71 -8.62
CA HIS A 166 -8.29 -24.72 -9.68
C HIS A 166 -7.78 -24.06 -10.97
N ALA A 167 -6.62 -24.51 -11.44
CA ALA A 167 -6.07 -24.12 -12.74
C ALA A 167 -6.55 -25.12 -13.81
N LEU A 168 -7.43 -24.65 -14.70
CA LEU A 168 -7.90 -25.43 -15.84
C LEU A 168 -6.79 -25.70 -16.88
N SER A 169 -5.71 -24.92 -16.83
CA SER A 169 -4.52 -25.11 -17.66
C SER A 169 -3.63 -26.28 -17.20
N GLY A 170 -3.98 -26.98 -16.13
CA GLY A 170 -3.25 -28.16 -15.64
C GLY A 170 -2.32 -27.85 -14.47
N MET A 171 -1.28 -28.65 -14.28
CA MET A 171 -0.35 -28.48 -13.15
C MET A 171 0.62 -27.31 -13.36
N GLY A 172 0.82 -26.51 -12.31
CA GLY A 172 1.81 -25.44 -12.25
C GLY A 172 2.24 -25.15 -10.82
N ALA A 173 3.17 -24.21 -10.67
CA ALA A 173 3.67 -23.74 -9.38
C ALA A 173 2.79 -22.61 -8.83
N TRP A 174 2.49 -22.70 -7.54
CA TRP A 174 1.71 -21.70 -6.80
C TRP A 174 2.63 -20.95 -5.85
N THR A 175 2.55 -19.62 -5.88
CA THR A 175 3.23 -18.74 -4.92
C THR A 175 2.22 -17.76 -4.31
N LEU A 176 2.32 -17.56 -3.00
CA LEU A 176 1.52 -16.62 -2.23
C LEU A 176 2.48 -15.66 -1.54
N GLU A 177 2.38 -14.37 -1.86
CA GLU A 177 3.23 -13.32 -1.27
C GLU A 177 4.75 -13.65 -1.35
N GLY A 178 5.18 -14.26 -2.45
CA GLY A 178 6.57 -14.68 -2.68
C GLY A 178 6.96 -16.02 -2.06
N LYS A 179 6.12 -16.62 -1.20
CA LYS A 179 6.35 -17.96 -0.64
C LYS A 179 5.78 -19.04 -1.56
N THR A 180 6.58 -20.06 -1.87
CA THR A 180 6.12 -21.19 -2.68
C THR A 180 5.18 -22.07 -1.86
N LEU A 181 3.96 -22.27 -2.35
CA LEU A 181 2.96 -23.12 -1.72
C LEU A 181 3.01 -24.57 -2.24
N GLY A 182 3.51 -24.78 -3.45
CA GLY A 182 3.69 -26.10 -4.04
C GLY A 182 3.40 -26.14 -5.55
N GLN A 183 3.36 -27.35 -6.11
CA GLN A 183 3.00 -27.59 -7.51
C GLN A 183 1.75 -28.47 -7.59
N GLY A 184 0.84 -28.13 -8.51
CA GLY A 184 -0.38 -28.89 -8.73
C GLY A 184 -1.36 -28.16 -9.64
N ALA A 185 -2.39 -28.87 -10.10
CA ALA A 185 -3.49 -28.26 -10.84
C ALA A 185 -4.47 -27.51 -9.93
N SER A 186 -4.36 -27.72 -8.62
CA SER A 186 -5.24 -27.11 -7.65
C SER A 186 -4.53 -26.95 -6.31
N ILE A 187 -4.92 -25.92 -5.56
CA ILE A 187 -4.44 -25.69 -4.21
C ILE A 187 -5.60 -25.31 -3.29
N SER A 188 -5.51 -25.73 -2.03
CA SER A 188 -6.48 -25.37 -0.99
C SER A 188 -5.82 -24.50 0.07
N LEU A 189 -6.44 -23.37 0.36
CA LEU A 189 -6.07 -22.45 1.43
C LEU A 189 -7.07 -22.64 2.56
N SER A 190 -6.61 -23.12 3.72
CA SER A 190 -7.48 -23.39 4.87
C SER A 190 -8.01 -22.13 5.54
N LEU A 191 -7.18 -21.10 5.64
CA LEU A 191 -7.49 -19.81 6.27
C LEU A 191 -6.94 -18.66 5.41
N PRO A 192 -7.56 -18.35 4.26
CA PRO A 192 -7.11 -17.25 3.41
C PRO A 192 -7.41 -15.90 4.07
N SER A 193 -6.45 -14.98 4.08
CA SER A 193 -6.63 -13.58 4.48
C SER A 193 -6.76 -12.67 3.26
N TYR A 194 -7.71 -11.73 3.26
CA TYR A 194 -7.93 -10.80 2.15
C TYR A 194 -7.51 -9.36 2.53
N PRO A 195 -6.90 -8.57 1.64
CA PRO A 195 -6.64 -8.86 0.23
C PRO A 195 -5.54 -9.92 0.03
N LEU A 196 -5.74 -10.79 -0.96
CA LEU A 196 -4.90 -11.95 -1.23
C LEU A 196 -4.31 -11.83 -2.64
N MET A 197 -2.99 -12.04 -2.78
CA MET A 197 -2.31 -12.04 -4.08
C MET A 197 -1.60 -13.38 -4.31
N ILE A 198 -2.10 -14.15 -5.27
CA ILE A 198 -1.58 -15.46 -5.62
C ILE A 198 -1.07 -15.45 -7.05
N THR A 199 0.08 -16.05 -7.25
CA THR A 199 0.68 -16.22 -8.56
C THR A 199 0.69 -17.69 -8.92
N TYR A 200 0.20 -17.97 -10.12
CA TYR A 200 0.26 -19.28 -10.76
C TYR A 200 1.18 -19.21 -11.97
N GLU A 201 2.15 -20.11 -12.01
CA GLU A 201 3.15 -20.18 -13.07
C GLU A 201 3.25 -21.61 -13.60
N LYS A 202 3.20 -21.76 -14.92
CA LYS A 202 3.33 -23.04 -15.59
C LYS A 202 4.23 -22.86 -16.82
N GLU A 203 5.15 -23.79 -17.02
CA GLU A 203 6.02 -23.79 -18.19
C GLU A 203 5.20 -23.80 -19.49
N GLY A 204 5.53 -22.88 -20.41
CA GLY A 204 4.82 -22.70 -21.69
C GLY A 204 3.52 -21.89 -21.62
N PHE A 205 3.15 -21.38 -20.42
CA PHE A 205 1.95 -20.57 -20.20
C PHE A 205 2.31 -19.22 -19.60
N SER A 206 1.45 -18.22 -19.81
CA SER A 206 1.66 -16.89 -19.22
C SER A 206 1.46 -16.93 -17.70
N LYS A 207 2.30 -16.17 -16.99
CA LYS A 207 2.21 -16.03 -15.54
C LYS A 207 0.88 -15.38 -15.17
N ARG A 208 0.07 -16.04 -14.35
CA ARG A 208 -1.23 -15.49 -13.92
C ARG A 208 -1.15 -14.97 -12.49
N ILE A 209 -1.48 -13.71 -12.31
CA ILE A 209 -1.62 -13.07 -11.01
C ILE A 209 -3.12 -12.99 -10.69
N ILE A 210 -3.50 -13.53 -9.53
CA ILE A 210 -4.86 -13.57 -9.01
C ILE A 210 -4.89 -12.67 -7.79
N GLN A 211 -5.61 -11.56 -7.90
CA GLN A 211 -5.83 -10.63 -6.81
C GLN A 211 -7.28 -10.75 -6.35
N LEU A 212 -7.48 -11.11 -5.08
CA LEU A 212 -8.80 -11.22 -4.47
C LEU A 212 -8.89 -10.20 -3.34
N GLU A 213 -9.78 -9.22 -3.49
CA GLU A 213 -10.01 -8.22 -2.44
C GLU A 213 -11.05 -8.66 -1.40
N ARG A 214 -11.88 -9.64 -1.76
CA ARG A 214 -12.98 -10.16 -0.94
C ARG A 214 -13.11 -11.67 -1.09
N PRO A 215 -13.73 -12.36 -0.12
CA PRO A 215 -14.01 -13.79 -0.21
C PRO A 215 -14.81 -14.16 -1.46
N VAL A 216 -14.27 -15.07 -2.27
CA VAL A 216 -14.88 -15.56 -3.51
C VAL A 216 -15.32 -17.01 -3.33
N GLY A 217 -16.55 -17.21 -2.87
CA GLY A 217 -17.13 -18.55 -2.72
C GLY A 217 -16.20 -19.55 -2.01
N LYS A 218 -16.33 -20.84 -2.35
CA LYS A 218 -15.45 -21.92 -1.86
C LYS A 218 -14.41 -22.35 -2.88
N SER A 219 -14.64 -22.03 -4.16
CA SER A 219 -13.80 -22.48 -5.27
C SER A 219 -13.72 -21.42 -6.35
N LEU A 220 -12.50 -21.16 -6.84
CA LEU A 220 -12.24 -20.31 -7.98
C LEU A 220 -11.51 -21.12 -9.05
N SER A 221 -12.07 -21.15 -10.25
CA SER A 221 -11.42 -21.76 -11.41
C SER A 221 -10.95 -20.69 -12.37
N PHE A 222 -9.75 -20.84 -12.92
CA PHE A 222 -9.22 -19.96 -13.95
C PHE A 222 -8.38 -20.76 -14.95
N SER A 223 -8.11 -20.16 -16.11
CA SER A 223 -7.16 -20.70 -17.09
C SER A 223 -6.02 -19.71 -17.30
N SER A 224 -4.86 -20.23 -17.71
CA SER A 224 -3.77 -19.41 -18.23
C SER A 224 -3.65 -19.66 -19.74
N LEU A 225 -3.22 -18.63 -20.47
CA LEU A 225 -3.02 -18.70 -21.92
C LEU A 225 -1.64 -19.30 -22.19
N ALA A 226 -1.50 -20.00 -23.32
CA ALA A 226 -0.18 -20.39 -23.80
C ALA A 226 0.65 -19.13 -24.08
N MET A 227 1.94 -19.15 -23.72
CA MET A 227 2.81 -17.98 -23.85
C MET A 227 2.91 -17.48 -25.29
N GLU A 228 2.79 -18.38 -26.28
CA GLU A 228 2.77 -18.06 -27.72
C GLU A 228 1.51 -17.28 -28.15
N LEU A 229 0.41 -17.38 -27.40
CA LEU A 229 -0.86 -16.69 -27.67
C LEU A 229 -0.97 -15.34 -26.94
N ASP A 230 -0.02 -15.01 -26.07
CA ASP A 230 0.02 -13.75 -25.32
C ASP A 230 0.81 -12.65 -26.05
N ASP A 231 1.21 -12.90 -27.31
CA ASP A 231 1.94 -11.94 -28.12
C ASP A 231 1.00 -10.88 -28.72
N ALA A 232 1.09 -9.66 -28.19
CA ALA A 232 0.35 -8.48 -28.65
C ALA A 232 0.55 -8.17 -30.16
N HIS A 233 1.60 -8.69 -30.80
CA HIS A 233 1.81 -8.53 -32.23
C HIS A 233 0.84 -9.38 -33.06
N LEU A 234 0.45 -10.56 -32.60
CA LEU A 234 -0.38 -11.47 -33.36
C LEU A 234 -1.84 -10.99 -33.47
N VAL A 235 -2.37 -10.34 -32.42
CA VAL A 235 -3.69 -9.68 -32.47
C VAL A 235 -3.71 -8.55 -33.48
N LYS A 236 -2.63 -7.75 -33.54
CA LYS A 236 -2.50 -6.65 -34.50
C LYS A 236 -2.42 -7.16 -35.94
N ASP A 237 -1.74 -8.26 -36.18
CA ASP A 237 -1.66 -8.87 -37.51
C ASP A 237 -3.01 -9.46 -37.95
N ALA A 238 -3.70 -10.18 -37.05
CA ALA A 238 -5.05 -10.68 -37.32
C ALA A 238 -6.06 -9.55 -37.59
N GLN A 239 -5.98 -8.44 -36.83
CA GLN A 239 -6.78 -7.25 -37.04
C GLN A 239 -6.53 -6.61 -38.41
N LYS A 240 -5.25 -6.46 -38.78
CA LYS A 240 -4.83 -5.88 -40.07
C LYS A 240 -5.31 -6.71 -41.25
N ASP A 241 -5.20 -8.04 -41.17
CA ASP A 241 -5.69 -8.95 -42.20
C ASP A 241 -7.22 -8.89 -42.34
N PHE A 242 -7.95 -8.86 -41.22
CA PHE A 242 -9.40 -8.70 -41.22
C PHE A 242 -9.83 -7.41 -41.92
N TYR A 243 -9.28 -6.25 -41.55
CA TYR A 243 -9.63 -4.98 -42.18
C TYR A 243 -9.26 -4.92 -43.67
N LYS A 244 -8.11 -5.51 -44.05
CA LYS A 244 -7.71 -5.61 -45.46
C LYS A 244 -8.73 -6.42 -46.26
N ARG A 245 -9.21 -7.55 -45.73
CA ARG A 245 -10.24 -8.37 -46.39
C ARG A 245 -11.60 -7.69 -46.40
N LEU A 246 -12.02 -7.06 -45.31
CA LEU A 246 -13.27 -6.32 -45.22
C LEU A 246 -13.36 -5.22 -46.29
N ARG A 247 -12.30 -4.42 -46.43
CA ARG A 247 -12.20 -3.38 -47.46
C ARG A 247 -12.35 -3.96 -48.86
N ASN A 248 -11.63 -5.03 -49.17
CA ASN A 248 -11.68 -5.66 -50.50
C ASN A 248 -13.07 -6.23 -50.80
N THR A 249 -13.72 -6.86 -49.81
CA THR A 249 -15.10 -7.37 -49.94
C THR A 249 -16.08 -6.23 -50.20
N ILE A 250 -16.01 -5.12 -49.45
CA ILE A 250 -16.88 -3.95 -49.67
C ILE A 250 -16.70 -3.39 -51.09
N LEU A 251 -15.45 -3.28 -51.57
CA LEU A 251 -15.18 -2.78 -52.92
C LEU A 251 -15.76 -3.71 -54.01
N LEU A 252 -15.66 -5.03 -53.84
CA LEU A 252 -16.20 -6.01 -54.78
C LEU A 252 -17.73 -6.00 -54.82
N PHE A 253 -18.39 -5.92 -53.65
CA PHE A 253 -19.84 -5.73 -53.59
C PHE A 253 -20.27 -4.39 -54.19
N GLY A 254 -19.50 -3.32 -53.95
CA GLY A 254 -19.71 -2.01 -54.58
C GLY A 254 -19.59 -2.07 -56.11
N ALA A 255 -18.59 -2.78 -56.63
CA ALA A 255 -18.41 -2.98 -58.07
C ALA A 255 -19.57 -3.78 -58.70
N TYR A 256 -20.08 -4.79 -58.00
CA TYR A 256 -21.28 -5.53 -58.42
C TYR A 256 -22.52 -4.63 -58.49
N VAL A 257 -22.80 -3.88 -57.42
CA VAL A 257 -23.95 -2.94 -57.37
C VAL A 257 -23.80 -1.84 -58.42
N GLY A 258 -22.60 -1.31 -58.61
CA GLY A 258 -22.30 -0.31 -59.65
C GLY A 258 -22.52 -0.86 -61.05
N SER A 259 -22.05 -2.08 -61.33
CA SER A 259 -22.27 -2.75 -62.62
C SER A 259 -23.75 -2.98 -62.91
N LEU A 260 -24.52 -3.39 -61.89
CA LEU A 260 -25.96 -3.58 -61.98
C LEU A 260 -26.74 -2.26 -62.20
N ALA A 261 -26.29 -1.17 -61.56
CA ALA A 261 -26.89 0.14 -61.75
C ALA A 261 -26.61 0.68 -63.15
N LEU A 262 -25.35 0.63 -63.59
CA LEU A 262 -24.93 1.11 -64.91
C LEU A 262 -25.56 0.31 -66.05
N SER A 263 -25.71 -1.02 -65.90
CA SER A 263 -26.37 -1.86 -66.90
C SER A 263 -27.84 -1.47 -67.10
N LYS A 264 -28.52 -1.04 -66.03
CA LYS A 264 -29.92 -0.58 -66.09
C LYS A 264 -30.06 0.83 -66.66
N THR A 265 -29.02 1.67 -66.60
CA THR A 265 -29.10 3.08 -67.00
C THR A 265 -28.67 3.35 -68.45
N PHE A 266 -27.61 2.70 -68.95
CA PHE A 266 -26.96 3.16 -70.19
C PHE A 266 -27.02 2.18 -71.39
N ALA A 267 -27.14 0.87 -71.18
CA ALA A 267 -27.22 -0.11 -72.28
C ALA A 267 -27.71 -1.49 -71.81
N VAL A 268 -29.04 -1.65 -71.70
CA VAL A 268 -29.68 -2.84 -71.12
C VAL A 268 -29.37 -4.14 -71.88
N ASP A 269 -29.13 -4.04 -73.20
CA ASP A 269 -28.91 -5.21 -74.08
C ASP A 269 -27.44 -5.54 -74.34
N ASN A 270 -26.48 -4.89 -73.66
CA ASN A 270 -25.06 -5.20 -73.87
C ASN A 270 -24.64 -6.45 -73.07
N PRO A 271 -24.21 -7.54 -73.74
CA PRO A 271 -23.86 -8.81 -73.09
C PRO A 271 -22.64 -8.69 -72.15
N LEU A 272 -21.81 -7.66 -72.30
CA LEU A 272 -20.66 -7.42 -71.42
C LEU A 272 -21.09 -7.11 -69.98
N TRP A 273 -22.29 -6.55 -69.77
CA TRP A 273 -22.81 -6.33 -68.42
C TRP A 273 -23.12 -7.63 -67.69
N GLN A 274 -23.61 -8.65 -68.39
CA GLN A 274 -23.85 -9.97 -67.80
C GLN A 274 -22.55 -10.62 -67.34
N VAL A 275 -21.48 -10.50 -68.14
CA VAL A 275 -20.14 -10.98 -67.75
C VAL A 275 -19.62 -10.22 -66.52
N GLY A 276 -19.79 -8.89 -66.49
CA GLY A 276 -19.42 -8.06 -65.34
C GLY A 276 -20.18 -8.42 -64.06
N MET A 277 -21.50 -8.62 -64.15
CA MET A 277 -22.34 -8.98 -63.00
C MET A 277 -22.02 -10.39 -62.47
N VAL A 278 -21.87 -11.40 -63.34
CA VAL A 278 -21.55 -12.78 -62.93
C VAL A 278 -20.13 -12.87 -62.36
N GLY A 279 -19.16 -12.18 -62.97
CA GLY A 279 -17.78 -12.13 -62.46
C GLY A 279 -17.69 -11.46 -61.10
N THR A 280 -18.30 -10.28 -60.92
CA THR A 280 -18.24 -9.54 -59.66
C THR A 280 -19.03 -10.21 -58.53
N SER A 281 -20.19 -10.82 -58.81
CA SER A 281 -20.97 -11.57 -57.82
C SER A 281 -20.25 -12.82 -57.32
N SER A 282 -19.64 -13.60 -58.22
CA SER A 282 -18.89 -14.80 -57.86
C SER A 282 -17.67 -14.47 -57.00
N VAL A 283 -16.92 -13.42 -57.36
CA VAL A 283 -15.77 -12.97 -56.60
C VAL A 283 -16.19 -12.34 -55.26
N ALA A 284 -17.31 -11.61 -55.22
CA ALA A 284 -17.86 -11.06 -53.96
C ALA A 284 -18.29 -12.15 -52.98
N LEU A 285 -18.91 -13.25 -53.45
CA LEU A 285 -19.26 -14.39 -52.61
C LEU A 285 -18.04 -15.09 -52.02
N VAL A 286 -17.01 -15.36 -52.84
CA VAL A 286 -15.75 -15.95 -52.36
C VAL A 286 -15.06 -15.02 -51.36
N SER A 287 -15.04 -13.72 -51.63
CA SER A 287 -14.50 -12.71 -50.71
C SER A 287 -15.30 -12.62 -49.40
N GLY A 288 -16.62 -12.84 -49.46
CA GLY A 288 -17.49 -12.91 -48.29
C GLY A 288 -17.14 -14.10 -47.39
N VAL A 289 -17.00 -15.30 -47.95
CA VAL A 289 -16.59 -16.49 -47.18
C VAL A 289 -15.20 -16.30 -46.56
N ALA A 290 -14.26 -15.75 -47.32
CA ALA A 290 -12.93 -15.43 -46.82
C ALA A 290 -12.95 -14.39 -45.69
N LEU A 291 -13.85 -13.42 -45.74
CA LEU A 291 -14.05 -12.43 -44.68
C LEU A 291 -14.59 -13.09 -43.40
N VAL A 292 -15.55 -14.00 -43.50
CA VAL A 292 -16.08 -14.74 -42.33
C VAL A 292 -14.99 -15.55 -41.64
N MET A 293 -14.11 -16.21 -42.40
CA MET A 293 -12.98 -16.95 -41.83
C MET A 293 -12.00 -16.03 -41.09
N GLU A 294 -11.67 -14.86 -41.65
CA GLU A 294 -10.81 -13.88 -40.95
C GLU A 294 -11.48 -13.26 -39.74
N MET A 295 -12.80 -13.08 -39.77
CA MET A 295 -13.56 -12.58 -38.62
C MET A 295 -13.54 -13.59 -37.47
N ALA A 296 -13.72 -14.88 -37.76
CA ALA A 296 -13.62 -15.94 -36.77
C ALA A 296 -12.19 -16.03 -36.19
N ARG A 297 -11.17 -15.86 -37.04
CA ARG A 297 -9.78 -15.76 -36.61
C ARG A 297 -9.55 -14.54 -35.72
N TYR A 298 -9.97 -13.35 -36.12
CA TYR A 298 -9.81 -12.16 -35.28
C TYR A 298 -10.58 -12.26 -33.95
N ALA A 299 -11.82 -12.76 -33.96
CA ALA A 299 -12.64 -12.91 -32.77
C ALA A 299 -12.05 -13.90 -31.74
N SER A 300 -11.46 -15.00 -32.21
CA SER A 300 -10.80 -15.97 -31.32
C SER A 300 -9.55 -15.40 -30.65
N TRP A 301 -8.86 -14.45 -31.28
CA TRP A 301 -7.66 -13.80 -30.74
C TRP A 301 -7.97 -12.56 -29.90
N ALA A 302 -9.06 -11.85 -30.20
CA ALA A 302 -9.51 -10.71 -29.41
C ALA A 302 -10.20 -11.15 -28.10
N GLY A 303 -10.87 -12.32 -28.11
CA GLY A 303 -11.56 -12.88 -26.94
C GLY A 303 -10.63 -13.44 -25.85
N THR A 304 -9.34 -13.62 -26.14
CA THR A 304 -8.34 -14.13 -25.19
C THR A 304 -7.67 -13.03 -24.35
N HIS A 305 -7.88 -11.74 -24.65
CA HIS A 305 -7.22 -10.61 -23.94
C HIS A 305 -8.12 -9.85 -22.95
N TYR A 306 -9.28 -10.41 -22.56
CA TYR A 306 -10.17 -9.85 -21.53
C TYR A 306 -10.35 -10.78 -20.33
#